data_AF-A0A6G3BIX9-F1
#
_entry.id   AF-A0A6G3BIX9-F1
#
_cell.length_a   1.000
_cell.length_b   1.000
_cell.length_c   1.000
_cell.angle_alpha   90.00
_cell.angle_beta   90.00
_cell.angle_gamma   90.00
#
_symmetry.space_group_name_H-M   'P 1'
#
loop_
_entity.id
_entity.type
_entity.pdbx_description
1 polymer ?
#
loop_
_entity_poly.entity_id
_entity_poly.type
_entity_poly.pdbx_seq_one_letter_code
_entity_poly.pdbx_strand_id
1 'polypeptide(L)'
;MTNEPIRDEPSLFDALYEDENAVVRALRAGAQAESSDEEGMTALYLAAVQDLPGTVRLLLAAGADPDRASGPEAGDLPLCGAACGGHTEVVEALLSAGARPDLREEFGFTALRWAVGLGHASTVEAMLAGGADPLLPGPQGEPMLVLAAQRGSLRTVRALLAYGAGAPGQEAAVGVALEEARRLAGLDLEQELLGQLEAAYGTGLDAVVRRDLVDGEETVTVELLRDGEPAAGVDRHTGHAEIAALLEGVTRGGAPRGSTPDAPRGTTSGAPPTPPG
;
A
#
# COMPACT_ATOMS: atom_id res chain seq x y z
N MET A 1 28.88 -33.28 33.15
CA MET A 1 29.00 -32.13 32.24
C MET A 1 28.58 -32.62 30.87
N THR A 2 27.35 -32.33 30.47
CA THR A 2 26.86 -32.66 29.13
C THR A 2 27.38 -31.59 28.17
N ASN A 3 28.39 -31.96 27.37
CA ASN A 3 28.74 -31.19 26.17
C ASN A 3 27.63 -31.43 25.15
N GLU A 4 26.55 -30.65 25.24
CA GLU A 4 25.74 -30.43 24.05
C GLU A 4 26.54 -29.49 23.14
N PRO A 5 26.60 -29.76 21.82
CA PRO A 5 27.19 -28.82 20.90
C PRO A 5 26.37 -27.53 20.96
N ILE A 6 27.04 -26.38 21.16
CA ILE A 6 26.47 -25.07 20.82
C ILE A 6 26.26 -25.13 19.31
N ARG A 7 25.09 -25.60 18.88
CA ARG A 7 24.61 -25.30 17.54
C ARG A 7 24.20 -23.86 17.65
N ASP A 8 24.95 -22.95 17.04
CA ASP A 8 24.39 -21.66 16.65
C ASP A 8 23.21 -22.02 15.74
N GLU A 9 22.00 -22.06 16.31
CA GLU A 9 20.79 -22.22 15.53
C GLU A 9 20.75 -21.01 14.58
N PRO A 10 20.69 -21.22 13.26
CA PRO A 10 20.74 -20.11 12.32
C PRO A 10 19.59 -19.16 12.65
N SER A 11 19.94 -17.91 12.96
CA SER A 11 18.96 -16.87 13.27
C SER A 11 18.01 -16.74 12.09
N LEU A 12 16.69 -16.69 12.38
CA LEU A 12 15.71 -16.42 11.33
C LEU A 12 16.02 -15.11 10.61
N PHE A 13 16.55 -14.11 11.34
CA PHE A 13 16.90 -12.80 10.80
C PHE A 13 18.13 -12.84 9.89
N ASP A 14 19.18 -13.58 10.26
CA ASP A 14 20.33 -13.77 9.35
C ASP A 14 19.87 -14.44 8.04
N ALA A 15 18.97 -15.42 8.16
CA ALA A 15 18.40 -16.11 7.01
C ALA A 15 17.56 -15.21 6.09
N LEU A 16 16.87 -14.17 6.62
CA LEU A 16 16.12 -13.21 5.81
C LEU A 16 17.03 -12.43 4.83
N TYR A 17 18.28 -12.20 5.22
CA TYR A 17 19.28 -11.47 4.42
C TYR A 17 20.11 -12.36 3.49
N GLU A 18 19.94 -13.69 3.57
CA GLU A 18 20.61 -14.65 2.69
C GLU A 18 19.76 -15.01 1.47
N ASP A 19 18.81 -15.94 1.64
CA ASP A 19 17.91 -16.44 0.62
C ASP A 19 16.72 -17.22 1.21
N GLU A 20 15.72 -17.52 0.37
CA GLU A 20 14.53 -18.27 0.78
C GLU A 20 14.87 -19.67 1.35
N ASN A 21 15.93 -20.34 0.86
CA ASN A 21 16.32 -21.65 1.36
C ASN A 21 16.92 -21.56 2.78
N ALA A 22 17.59 -20.47 3.11
CA ALA A 22 18.07 -20.18 4.45
C ALA A 22 16.90 -20.07 5.43
N VAL A 23 15.85 -19.34 5.04
CA VAL A 23 14.62 -19.22 5.83
C VAL A 23 13.98 -20.59 6.06
N VAL A 24 13.87 -21.42 5.02
CA VAL A 24 13.36 -22.81 5.15
C VAL A 24 14.21 -23.63 6.11
N ARG A 25 15.54 -23.51 6.05
CA ARG A 25 16.45 -24.22 6.98
C ARG A 25 16.25 -23.76 8.42
N ALA A 26 16.16 -22.45 8.66
CA ALA A 26 15.96 -21.88 9.99
C ALA A 26 14.62 -22.34 10.60
N LEU A 27 13.52 -22.22 9.87
CA LEU A 27 12.19 -22.68 10.33
C LEU A 27 12.17 -24.18 10.62
N ARG A 28 12.80 -25.01 9.78
CA ARG A 28 12.93 -26.46 10.02
C ARG A 28 13.84 -26.81 11.19
N ALA A 29 14.79 -25.95 11.53
CA ALA A 29 15.66 -26.11 12.68
C ALA A 29 14.97 -25.71 14.01
N GLY A 30 13.78 -25.11 13.96
CA GLY A 30 12.99 -24.74 15.13
C GLY A 30 12.87 -23.23 15.36
N ALA A 31 13.41 -22.40 14.48
CA ALA A 31 13.21 -20.95 14.56
C ALA A 31 11.72 -20.60 14.52
N GLN A 32 11.29 -19.72 15.41
CA GLN A 32 9.89 -19.32 15.54
C GLN A 32 9.56 -18.27 14.48
N ALA A 33 8.55 -18.51 13.64
CA ALA A 33 8.11 -17.54 12.62
C ALA A 33 7.66 -16.19 13.22
N GLU A 34 7.25 -16.23 14.49
CA GLU A 34 6.80 -15.11 15.31
C GLU A 34 7.91 -14.38 16.08
N SER A 35 9.19 -14.67 15.78
CA SER A 35 10.32 -13.97 16.42
C SER A 35 10.40 -12.50 15.98
N SER A 36 10.91 -11.66 16.88
CA SER A 36 11.31 -10.28 16.60
C SER A 36 12.81 -10.10 16.83
N ASP A 37 13.44 -9.16 16.13
CA ASP A 37 14.83 -8.76 16.38
C ASP A 37 14.94 -7.85 17.61
N GLU A 38 16.15 -7.30 17.85
CA GLU A 38 16.44 -6.43 18.99
C GLU A 38 15.70 -5.08 18.95
N GLU A 39 15.24 -4.66 17.77
CA GLU A 39 14.45 -3.44 17.54
C GLU A 39 12.95 -3.71 17.61
N GLY A 40 12.55 -4.97 17.83
CA GLY A 40 11.15 -5.39 17.87
C GLY A 40 10.56 -5.65 16.49
N MET A 41 11.38 -5.70 15.44
CA MET A 41 10.92 -5.95 14.07
C MET A 41 10.58 -7.43 13.91
N THR A 42 9.36 -7.75 13.49
CA THR A 42 8.99 -9.14 13.20
C THR A 42 9.58 -9.59 11.87
N ALA A 43 9.92 -10.89 11.76
CA ALA A 43 10.42 -11.45 10.50
C ALA A 43 9.42 -11.25 9.35
N LEU A 44 8.11 -11.35 9.63
CA LEU A 44 7.06 -11.13 8.63
C LEU A 44 7.02 -9.68 8.15
N TYR A 45 7.13 -8.71 9.06
CA TYR A 45 7.19 -7.29 8.68
C TYR A 45 8.41 -7.00 7.81
N LEU A 46 9.60 -7.47 8.22
CA LEU A 46 10.84 -7.27 7.45
C LEU A 46 10.75 -7.88 6.05
N ALA A 47 10.19 -9.08 5.92
CA ALA A 47 9.97 -9.71 4.62
C ALA A 47 8.93 -8.95 3.78
N ALA A 48 7.90 -8.37 4.42
CA ALA A 48 6.88 -7.59 3.74
C ALA A 48 7.42 -6.28 3.18
N VAL A 49 8.25 -5.52 3.92
CA VAL A 49 8.82 -4.25 3.44
C VAL A 49 9.91 -4.42 2.38
N GLN A 50 10.59 -5.59 2.39
CA GLN A 50 11.67 -5.93 1.44
C GLN A 50 11.17 -6.59 0.14
N ASP A 51 9.85 -6.70 -0.06
CA ASP A 51 9.24 -7.40 -1.19
C ASP A 51 9.72 -8.84 -1.36
N LEU A 52 9.62 -9.63 -0.29
CA LEU A 52 10.02 -11.05 -0.30
C LEU A 52 8.78 -11.96 -0.26
N PRO A 53 7.99 -12.08 -1.36
CA PRO A 53 6.72 -12.81 -1.35
C PRO A 53 6.88 -14.30 -1.01
N GLY A 54 7.97 -14.94 -1.43
CA GLY A 54 8.28 -16.32 -1.07
C GLY A 54 8.49 -16.50 0.44
N THR A 55 9.32 -15.64 1.03
CA THR A 55 9.56 -15.60 2.49
C THR A 55 8.28 -15.30 3.27
N VAL A 56 7.47 -14.33 2.83
CA VAL A 56 6.18 -14.00 3.44
C VAL A 56 5.27 -15.22 3.48
N ARG A 57 5.11 -15.94 2.36
CA ARG A 57 4.32 -17.18 2.31
C ARG A 57 4.85 -18.26 3.25
N LEU A 58 6.17 -18.42 3.34
CA LEU A 58 6.79 -19.39 4.25
C LEU A 58 6.52 -19.07 5.71
N LEU A 59 6.66 -17.80 6.10
CA LEU A 59 6.41 -17.35 7.48
C LEU A 59 4.93 -17.52 7.85
N LEU A 60 4.01 -17.12 6.98
CA LEU A 60 2.56 -17.32 7.16
C LEU A 60 2.21 -18.81 7.27
N ALA A 61 2.78 -19.65 6.40
CA ALA A 61 2.59 -21.11 6.46
C ALA A 61 3.19 -21.74 7.73
N ALA A 62 4.22 -21.11 8.32
CA ALA A 62 4.81 -21.49 9.59
C ALA A 62 4.07 -20.92 10.82
N GLY A 63 2.94 -20.24 10.61
CA GLY A 63 2.06 -19.75 11.67
C GLY A 63 2.34 -18.33 12.14
N ALA A 64 3.06 -17.52 11.34
CA ALA A 64 3.15 -16.09 11.62
C ALA A 64 1.76 -15.42 11.52
N ASP A 65 1.42 -14.56 12.48
CA ASP A 65 0.18 -13.79 12.49
C ASP A 65 0.30 -12.62 11.49
N PRO A 66 -0.52 -12.56 10.43
CA PRO A 66 -0.45 -11.51 9.43
C PRO A 66 -0.74 -10.10 9.97
N ASP A 67 -1.40 -10.00 11.12
CA ASP A 67 -1.76 -8.73 11.76
C ASP A 67 -0.84 -8.37 12.94
N ARG A 68 0.20 -9.17 13.20
CA ARG A 68 1.10 -8.89 14.34
C ARG A 68 1.87 -7.61 14.08
N ALA A 69 1.65 -6.63 14.97
CA ALA A 69 2.37 -5.38 14.94
C ALA A 69 3.86 -5.57 15.27
N SER A 70 4.67 -4.72 14.66
CA SER A 70 6.13 -4.78 14.61
C SER A 70 6.72 -3.44 15.05
N GLY A 71 8.01 -3.45 15.35
CA GLY A 71 8.77 -2.26 15.71
C GLY A 71 8.72 -1.91 17.20
N PRO A 72 9.48 -0.87 17.60
CA PRO A 72 9.76 -0.57 19.00
C PRO A 72 8.51 -0.23 19.81
N GLU A 73 7.48 0.35 19.17
CA GLU A 73 6.20 0.69 19.79
C GLU A 73 5.06 -0.29 19.42
N ALA A 74 5.38 -1.39 18.72
CA ALA A 74 4.40 -2.28 18.10
C ALA A 74 3.38 -1.50 17.25
N GLY A 75 3.90 -0.56 16.48
CA GLY A 75 3.14 0.37 15.65
C GLY A 75 2.95 -0.10 14.22
N ASP A 76 3.93 -0.83 13.68
CA ASP A 76 4.01 -1.12 12.25
C ASP A 76 3.27 -2.41 11.89
N LEU A 77 2.47 -2.39 10.83
CA LEU A 77 1.73 -3.57 10.35
C LEU A 77 2.35 -4.11 9.05
N PRO A 78 2.53 -5.44 8.89
CA PRO A 78 3.08 -6.03 7.66
C PRO A 78 2.35 -5.57 6.39
N LEU A 79 1.01 -5.51 6.44
CA LEU A 79 0.21 -5.05 5.31
C LEU A 79 0.44 -3.57 4.96
N CYS A 80 0.66 -2.72 5.97
CA CYS A 80 0.98 -1.30 5.75
C CYS A 80 2.37 -1.15 5.13
N GLY A 81 3.36 -1.89 5.62
CA GLY A 81 4.72 -1.91 5.06
C GLY A 81 4.73 -2.35 3.59
N ALA A 82 4.04 -3.44 3.26
CA ALA A 82 3.89 -3.91 1.88
C ALA A 82 3.17 -2.89 0.98
N ALA A 83 2.09 -2.29 1.49
CA ALA A 83 1.32 -1.30 0.74
C ALA A 83 2.08 0.02 0.52
N CYS A 84 2.96 0.41 1.46
CA CYS A 84 3.86 1.55 1.30
C CYS A 84 4.87 1.31 0.16
N GLY A 85 5.42 0.10 0.07
CA GLY A 85 6.34 -0.29 -1.01
C GLY A 85 5.70 -0.54 -2.38
N GLY A 86 4.37 -0.71 -2.43
CA GLY A 86 3.66 -1.12 -3.66
C GLY A 86 3.81 -2.62 -3.98
N HIS A 87 4.17 -3.42 -2.97
CA HIS A 87 4.53 -4.83 -3.06
C HIS A 87 3.29 -5.70 -3.21
N THR A 88 2.71 -5.67 -4.41
CA THR A 88 1.37 -6.21 -4.69
C THR A 88 1.28 -7.71 -4.40
N GLU A 89 2.30 -8.50 -4.75
CA GLU A 89 2.32 -9.95 -4.49
C GLU A 89 2.36 -10.27 -2.97
N VAL A 90 3.07 -9.44 -2.19
CA VAL A 90 3.09 -9.53 -0.73
C VAL A 90 1.73 -9.17 -0.14
N VAL A 91 1.11 -8.09 -0.62
CA VAL A 91 -0.25 -7.67 -0.18
C VAL A 91 -1.27 -8.78 -0.43
N GLU A 92 -1.26 -9.39 -1.61
CA GLU A 92 -2.14 -10.52 -1.94
C GLU A 92 -1.89 -11.72 -1.01
N ALA A 93 -0.63 -12.03 -0.70
CA ALA A 93 -0.29 -13.13 0.21
C ALA A 93 -0.78 -12.89 1.64
N LEU A 94 -0.59 -11.67 2.16
CA LEU A 94 -1.05 -11.28 3.50
C LEU A 94 -2.59 -11.33 3.60
N LEU A 95 -3.30 -10.75 2.62
CA LEU A 95 -4.77 -10.78 2.58
C LEU A 95 -5.31 -12.20 2.45
N SER A 96 -4.68 -13.04 1.62
CA SER A 96 -5.03 -14.46 1.47
C SER A 96 -4.82 -15.27 2.76
N ALA A 97 -3.88 -14.85 3.61
CA ALA A 97 -3.64 -15.44 4.92
C ALA A 97 -4.54 -14.88 6.04
N GLY A 98 -5.44 -13.95 5.70
CA GLY A 98 -6.43 -13.41 6.63
C GLY A 98 -6.02 -12.09 7.30
N ALA A 99 -5.02 -11.37 6.78
CA ALA A 99 -4.73 -10.01 7.21
C ALA A 99 -5.99 -9.15 7.14
N ARG A 100 -6.25 -8.35 8.19
CA ARG A 100 -7.38 -7.43 8.20
C ARG A 100 -7.01 -6.15 7.43
N PRO A 101 -7.68 -5.84 6.30
CA PRO A 101 -7.25 -4.76 5.40
C PRO A 101 -7.38 -3.36 6.00
N ASP A 102 -8.31 -3.19 6.95
CA ASP A 102 -8.68 -1.89 7.51
C ASP A 102 -8.03 -1.61 8.87
N LEU A 103 -7.05 -2.42 9.28
CA LEU A 103 -6.28 -2.12 10.46
C LEU A 103 -5.52 -0.81 10.30
N ARG A 104 -5.48 -0.07 11.40
CA ARG A 104 -4.71 1.15 11.52
C ARG A 104 -3.42 0.85 12.24
N GLU A 105 -2.32 1.18 11.59
CA GLU A 105 -1.01 1.21 12.21
C GLU A 105 -0.87 2.45 13.13
N GLU A 106 0.34 2.66 13.63
CA GLU A 106 0.71 3.88 14.33
C GLU A 106 0.32 5.13 13.51
N PHE A 107 -0.07 6.20 14.20
CA PHE A 107 -0.59 7.44 13.58
C PHE A 107 -1.90 7.29 12.80
N GLY A 108 -2.53 6.11 12.79
CA GLY A 108 -3.89 5.92 12.30
C GLY A 108 -4.01 5.67 10.79
N PHE A 109 -2.90 5.37 10.11
CA PHE A 109 -2.89 5.06 8.68
C PHE A 109 -3.37 3.62 8.43
N THR A 110 -4.13 3.42 7.36
CA THR A 110 -4.43 2.09 6.83
C THR A 110 -3.48 1.76 5.68
N ALA A 111 -3.31 0.48 5.36
CA ALA A 111 -2.52 0.07 4.21
C ALA A 111 -3.05 0.67 2.89
N LEU A 112 -4.38 0.80 2.73
CA LEU A 112 -4.98 1.39 1.52
C LEU A 112 -4.58 2.85 1.37
N ARG A 113 -4.53 3.60 2.48
CA ARG A 113 -4.11 5.00 2.48
C ARG A 113 -2.66 5.18 2.02
N TRP A 114 -1.76 4.27 2.39
CA TRP A 114 -0.37 4.27 1.90
C TRP A 114 -0.31 4.04 0.39
N ALA A 115 -0.96 2.97 -0.10
CA ALA A 115 -0.97 2.64 -1.52
C ALA A 115 -1.58 3.75 -2.39
N VAL A 116 -2.70 4.36 -1.94
CA VAL A 116 -3.33 5.48 -2.66
C VAL A 116 -2.43 6.72 -2.68
N GLY A 117 -1.82 7.08 -1.54
CA GLY A 117 -0.99 8.28 -1.42
C GLY A 117 0.29 8.22 -2.24
N LEU A 118 0.86 7.03 -2.38
CA LEU A 118 2.08 6.78 -3.14
C LEU A 118 1.82 6.40 -4.61
N GLY A 119 0.55 6.22 -4.99
CA GLY A 119 0.16 5.96 -6.39
C GLY A 119 0.32 4.51 -6.85
N HIS A 120 0.34 3.55 -5.92
CA HIS A 120 0.50 2.12 -6.21
C HIS A 120 -0.82 1.50 -6.67
N ALA A 121 -1.26 1.86 -7.88
CA ALA A 121 -2.59 1.51 -8.40
C ALA A 121 -2.90 0.00 -8.37
N SER A 122 -1.94 -0.85 -8.77
CA SER A 122 -2.09 -2.31 -8.73
C SER A 122 -2.30 -2.83 -7.30
N THR A 123 -1.59 -2.25 -6.33
CA THR A 123 -1.75 -2.58 -4.91
C THR A 123 -3.11 -2.12 -4.39
N VAL A 124 -3.58 -0.93 -4.77
CA VAL A 124 -4.92 -0.46 -4.44
C VAL A 124 -6.00 -1.40 -4.98
N GLU A 125 -5.88 -1.82 -6.24
CA GLU A 125 -6.81 -2.78 -6.86
C GLU A 125 -6.85 -4.10 -6.09
N ALA A 126 -5.69 -4.65 -5.70
CA ALA A 126 -5.59 -5.87 -4.90
C ALA A 126 -6.20 -5.72 -3.50
N MET A 127 -5.94 -4.59 -2.82
CA MET A 127 -6.49 -4.31 -1.50
C MET A 127 -8.02 -4.18 -1.51
N LEU A 128 -8.59 -3.48 -2.49
CA LEU A 128 -10.04 -3.36 -2.63
C LEU A 128 -10.69 -4.70 -2.94
N ALA A 129 -10.07 -5.52 -3.80
CA ALA A 129 -10.51 -6.89 -4.05
C ALA A 129 -10.43 -7.78 -2.80
N GLY A 130 -9.43 -7.51 -1.93
CA GLY A 130 -9.27 -8.14 -0.62
C GLY A 130 -10.17 -7.58 0.49
N GLY A 131 -11.09 -6.66 0.16
CA GLY A 131 -12.11 -6.17 1.08
C GLY A 131 -11.74 -4.93 1.89
N ALA A 132 -10.68 -4.20 1.52
CA ALA A 132 -10.41 -2.88 2.11
C ALA A 132 -11.57 -1.90 1.84
N ASP A 133 -11.98 -1.14 2.86
CA ASP A 133 -13.04 -0.15 2.72
C ASP A 133 -12.50 1.15 2.09
N PRO A 134 -12.92 1.52 0.87
CA PRO A 134 -12.45 2.73 0.19
C PRO A 134 -12.94 4.03 0.84
N LEU A 135 -13.91 3.95 1.76
CA LEU A 135 -14.51 5.10 2.43
C LEU A 135 -13.83 5.42 3.77
N LEU A 136 -12.93 4.56 4.27
CA LEU A 136 -12.17 4.87 5.47
C LEU A 136 -11.21 6.03 5.20
N PRO A 137 -11.38 7.17 5.88
CA PRO A 137 -10.53 8.32 5.65
C PRO A 137 -9.17 8.10 6.31
N GLY A 138 -8.18 8.84 5.82
CA GLY A 138 -6.87 8.90 6.46
C GLY A 138 -6.92 9.59 7.83
N PRO A 139 -5.77 9.71 8.51
CA PRO A 139 -5.72 10.17 9.89
C PRO A 139 -6.24 11.59 10.11
N GLN A 140 -6.18 12.44 9.08
CA GLN A 140 -6.69 13.81 9.13
C GLN A 140 -8.13 13.94 8.60
N GLY A 141 -8.80 12.82 8.33
CA GLY A 141 -10.16 12.79 7.80
C GLY A 141 -10.23 12.93 6.28
N GLU A 142 -9.12 12.83 5.57
CA GLU A 142 -9.07 12.94 4.12
C GLU A 142 -9.67 11.71 3.42
N PRO A 143 -10.67 11.87 2.52
CA PRO A 143 -11.21 10.75 1.76
C PRO A 143 -10.20 10.19 0.76
N MET A 144 -10.16 8.87 0.57
CA MET A 144 -9.24 8.22 -0.38
C MET A 144 -9.41 8.75 -1.81
N LEU A 145 -10.65 9.07 -2.22
CA LEU A 145 -10.94 9.60 -3.56
C LEU A 145 -10.27 10.97 -3.80
N VAL A 146 -10.22 11.82 -2.77
CA VAL A 146 -9.57 13.14 -2.85
C VAL A 146 -8.06 12.96 -2.97
N LEU A 147 -7.49 12.07 -2.18
CA LEU A 147 -6.07 11.75 -2.24
C LEU A 147 -5.64 11.16 -3.59
N ALA A 148 -6.43 10.24 -4.14
CA ALA A 148 -6.19 9.67 -5.48
C ALA A 148 -6.24 10.75 -6.57
N ALA A 149 -7.17 11.70 -6.46
CA ALA A 149 -7.26 12.84 -7.37
C ALA A 149 -6.06 13.80 -7.23
N GLN A 150 -5.57 14.06 -6.02
CA GLN A 150 -4.35 14.83 -5.77
C GLN A 150 -3.13 14.15 -6.39
N ARG A 151 -3.01 12.83 -6.21
CA ARG A 151 -1.93 12.02 -6.78
C ARG A 151 -1.96 12.00 -8.30
N GLY A 152 -3.14 12.18 -8.91
CA GLY A 152 -3.32 12.17 -10.36
C GLY A 152 -3.46 10.77 -10.95
N SER A 153 -3.67 9.74 -10.13
CA SER A 153 -3.80 8.35 -10.60
C SER A 153 -5.24 8.05 -11.03
N LEU A 154 -5.47 8.01 -12.34
CA LEU A 154 -6.77 7.74 -12.93
C LEU A 154 -7.24 6.31 -12.65
N ARG A 155 -6.34 5.31 -12.67
CA ARG A 155 -6.63 3.92 -12.28
C ARG A 155 -7.12 3.86 -10.84
N THR A 156 -6.40 4.49 -9.91
CA THR A 156 -6.78 4.52 -8.50
C THR A 156 -8.16 5.16 -8.31
N VAL A 157 -8.43 6.29 -8.97
CA VAL A 157 -9.77 6.93 -8.94
C VAL A 157 -10.84 5.98 -9.48
N ARG A 158 -10.61 5.32 -10.62
CA ARG A 158 -11.57 4.36 -11.21
C ARG A 158 -11.83 3.19 -10.27
N ALA A 159 -10.78 2.64 -9.66
CA ALA A 159 -10.88 1.55 -8.71
C ALA A 159 -11.72 1.96 -7.50
N LEU A 160 -11.40 3.09 -6.84
CA LEU A 160 -12.18 3.59 -5.71
C LEU A 160 -13.66 3.83 -6.06
N LEU A 161 -13.95 4.41 -7.22
CA LEU A 161 -15.33 4.61 -7.69
C LEU A 161 -16.07 3.29 -7.91
N ALA A 162 -15.40 2.26 -8.45
CA ALA A 162 -15.97 0.94 -8.65
C ALA A 162 -16.34 0.24 -7.34
N TYR A 163 -15.64 0.57 -6.24
CA TYR A 163 -15.91 0.08 -4.89
C TYR A 163 -16.75 1.04 -4.03
N GLY A 164 -17.43 2.02 -4.65
CA GLY A 164 -18.46 2.81 -3.98
C GLY A 164 -18.04 4.20 -3.51
N ALA A 165 -16.81 4.66 -3.79
CA ALA A 165 -16.38 6.03 -3.46
C ALA A 165 -17.15 7.14 -4.19
N GLY A 166 -17.96 6.80 -5.19
CA GLY A 166 -18.88 7.71 -5.89
C GLY A 166 -20.37 7.39 -5.67
N ALA A 167 -20.70 6.56 -4.68
CA ALA A 167 -22.08 6.20 -4.37
C ALA A 167 -22.85 7.38 -3.71
N PRO A 168 -24.20 7.33 -3.66
CA PRO A 168 -24.99 8.33 -2.95
C PRO A 168 -24.49 8.55 -1.51
N GLY A 169 -24.38 9.81 -1.08
CA GLY A 169 -23.79 10.19 0.20
C GLY A 169 -22.29 10.55 0.15
N GLN A 170 -21.63 10.33 -0.99
CA GLN A 170 -20.22 10.70 -1.21
C GLN A 170 -20.05 11.98 -2.05
N GLU A 171 -21.11 12.78 -2.23
CA GLU A 171 -21.11 13.95 -3.10
C GLU A 171 -20.07 15.00 -2.67
N ALA A 172 -19.87 15.17 -1.37
CA ALA A 172 -18.85 16.08 -0.84
C ALA A 172 -17.43 15.63 -1.23
N ALA A 173 -17.11 14.34 -1.07
CA ALA A 173 -15.80 13.80 -1.43
C ALA A 173 -15.55 13.87 -2.94
N VAL A 174 -16.56 13.52 -3.75
CA VAL A 174 -16.51 13.64 -5.22
C VAL A 174 -16.32 15.10 -5.64
N GLY A 175 -17.02 16.03 -5.01
CA GLY A 175 -16.90 17.47 -5.28
C GLY A 175 -15.49 17.99 -5.01
N VAL A 176 -14.94 17.72 -3.83
CA VAL A 176 -13.57 18.12 -3.48
C VAL A 176 -12.54 17.48 -4.41
N ALA A 177 -12.68 16.18 -4.71
CA ALA A 177 -11.78 15.48 -5.63
C ALA A 177 -11.82 16.09 -7.04
N LEU A 178 -13.01 16.49 -7.52
CA LEU A 178 -13.17 17.15 -8.82
C LEU A 178 -12.53 18.55 -8.84
N GLU A 179 -12.75 19.35 -7.80
CA GLU A 179 -12.14 20.68 -7.69
C GLU A 179 -10.62 20.58 -7.71
N GLU A 180 -10.06 19.63 -6.96
CA GLU A 180 -8.62 19.43 -6.87
C GLU A 180 -8.02 18.90 -8.17
N ALA A 181 -8.69 17.96 -8.84
CA ALA A 181 -8.29 17.48 -10.16
C ALA A 181 -8.27 18.62 -11.20
N ARG A 182 -9.29 19.49 -11.21
CA ARG A 182 -9.32 20.67 -12.11
C ARG A 182 -8.21 21.66 -11.81
N ARG A 183 -7.97 21.94 -10.52
CA ARG A 183 -6.91 22.84 -10.08
C ARG A 183 -5.56 22.35 -10.60
N LEU A 184 -5.25 21.07 -10.38
CA LEU A 184 -3.99 20.45 -10.78
C LEU A 184 -3.84 20.29 -12.30
N ALA A 185 -4.92 19.98 -13.01
CA ALA A 185 -4.92 19.90 -14.48
C ALA A 185 -4.55 21.22 -15.18
N GLY A 186 -4.73 22.36 -14.50
CA GLY A 186 -4.37 23.68 -15.00
C GLY A 186 -2.95 24.13 -14.68
N LEU A 187 -2.18 23.34 -13.92
CA LEU A 187 -0.82 23.69 -13.52
C LEU A 187 0.22 23.18 -14.52
N ASP A 188 1.34 23.89 -14.59
CA ASP A 188 2.58 23.31 -15.08
C ASP A 188 3.16 22.42 -13.96
N LEU A 189 2.96 21.11 -14.08
CA LEU A 189 3.31 20.17 -13.03
C LEU A 189 4.81 20.15 -12.74
N GLU A 190 5.67 20.35 -13.75
CA GLU A 190 7.11 20.40 -13.52
C GLU A 190 7.48 21.58 -12.63
N GLN A 191 6.96 22.77 -12.94
CA GLN A 191 7.22 23.99 -12.17
C GLN A 191 6.65 23.90 -10.75
N GLU A 192 5.47 23.30 -10.60
CA GLU A 192 4.84 23.09 -9.30
C GLU A 192 5.68 22.14 -8.42
N LEU A 193 6.14 21.02 -8.98
CA LEU A 193 6.98 20.05 -8.25
C LEU A 193 8.37 20.64 -7.93
N LEU A 194 8.98 21.36 -8.86
CA LEU A 194 10.23 22.08 -8.62
C LEU A 194 10.07 23.12 -7.51
N GLY A 195 9.01 23.93 -7.56
CA GLY A 195 8.74 24.94 -6.53
C GLY A 195 8.54 24.34 -5.13
N GLN A 196 7.92 23.16 -5.03
CA GLN A 196 7.80 22.42 -3.77
C GLN A 196 9.18 22.00 -3.24
N LEU A 197 10.06 21.47 -4.10
CA LEU A 197 11.41 21.10 -3.71
C LEU A 197 12.25 22.31 -3.31
N GLU A 198 12.18 23.41 -4.06
CA GLU A 198 12.91 24.64 -3.74
C GLU A 198 12.43 25.27 -2.42
N ALA A 199 11.14 25.17 -2.10
CA ALA A 199 10.61 25.63 -0.82
C ALA A 199 11.15 24.80 0.37
N ALA A 200 11.42 23.51 0.17
CA ALA A 200 11.92 22.61 1.20
C ALA A 200 13.46 22.64 1.34
N TYR A 201 14.18 22.72 0.22
CA TYR A 201 15.64 22.52 0.16
C TYR A 201 16.42 23.78 -0.24
N GLY A 202 15.73 24.84 -0.65
CA GLY A 202 16.32 26.08 -1.15
C GLY A 202 16.39 26.15 -2.68
N THR A 203 16.48 27.37 -3.19
CA THR A 203 16.54 27.68 -4.63
C THR A 203 17.94 27.54 -5.20
N GLY A 204 18.04 27.36 -6.52
CA GLY A 204 19.32 27.44 -7.25
C GLY A 204 20.14 26.14 -7.25
N LEU A 205 19.52 25.03 -6.84
CA LEU A 205 20.04 23.69 -7.05
C LEU A 205 19.71 23.25 -8.49
N ASP A 206 20.62 22.52 -9.13
CA ASP A 206 20.34 21.92 -10.43
C ASP A 206 19.20 20.91 -10.27
N ALA A 207 18.30 20.86 -11.24
CA ALA A 207 17.17 19.94 -11.21
C ALA A 207 17.07 19.14 -12.52
N VAL A 208 16.66 17.89 -12.40
CA VAL A 208 16.33 17.04 -13.55
C VAL A 208 14.85 16.67 -13.50
N VAL A 209 14.22 16.66 -14.66
CA VAL A 209 12.84 16.23 -14.83
C VAL A 209 12.84 14.97 -15.67
N ARG A 210 12.14 13.95 -15.19
CA ARG A 210 11.85 12.73 -15.94
C ARG A 210 10.35 12.56 -16.12
N ARG A 211 10.00 11.95 -17.24
CA ARG A 211 8.64 11.51 -17.53
C ARG A 211 8.67 10.03 -17.84
N ASP A 212 7.96 9.25 -17.05
CA ASP A 212 7.91 7.81 -17.18
C ASP A 212 6.46 7.38 -17.42
N LEU A 213 6.24 6.54 -18.43
CA LEU A 213 4.92 5.99 -18.74
C LEU A 213 4.88 4.54 -18.27
N VAL A 214 4.13 4.28 -17.20
CA VAL A 214 3.96 2.94 -16.63
C VAL A 214 2.48 2.59 -16.66
N ASP A 215 2.14 1.45 -17.28
CA ASP A 215 0.76 0.97 -17.42
C ASP A 215 -0.25 2.00 -17.98
N GLY A 216 0.25 2.93 -18.81
CA GLY A 216 -0.56 3.96 -19.44
C GLY A 216 -0.82 5.20 -18.58
N GLU A 217 -0.25 5.28 -17.37
CA GLU A 217 -0.20 6.51 -16.56
C GLU A 217 1.18 7.14 -16.70
N GLU A 218 1.23 8.42 -17.08
CA GLU A 218 2.49 9.17 -17.10
C GLU A 218 2.73 9.76 -15.70
N THR A 219 3.94 9.56 -15.21
CA THR A 219 4.46 10.13 -13.97
C THR A 219 5.54 11.14 -14.32
N VAL A 220 5.41 12.35 -13.78
CA VAL A 220 6.46 13.37 -13.81
C VAL A 220 7.23 13.30 -12.51
N THR A 221 8.54 13.12 -12.61
CA THR A 221 9.46 13.10 -11.47
C THR A 221 10.41 14.28 -11.59
N VAL A 222 10.51 15.09 -10.54
CA VAL A 222 11.49 16.17 -10.43
C VAL A 222 12.45 15.83 -9.32
N GLU A 223 13.75 15.93 -9.59
CA GLU A 223 14.81 15.68 -8.62
C GLU A 223 15.79 16.85 -8.57
N LEU A 224 16.12 17.29 -7.37
CA LEU A 224 17.23 18.19 -7.11
C LEU A 224 18.53 17.39 -7.06
N LEU A 225 19.54 17.92 -7.72
CA LEU A 225 20.87 17.37 -7.74
C LEU A 225 21.77 18.06 -6.71
N ARG A 226 22.64 17.28 -6.08
CA ARG A 226 23.75 17.75 -5.26
C ARG A 226 25.02 17.08 -5.74
N ASP A 227 25.99 17.89 -6.16
CA ASP A 227 27.26 17.41 -6.72
C ASP A 227 27.08 16.47 -7.93
N GLY A 228 26.02 16.67 -8.71
CA GLY A 228 25.68 15.88 -9.90
C GLY A 228 24.83 14.64 -9.64
N GLU A 229 24.53 14.32 -8.37
CA GLU A 229 23.76 13.14 -7.98
C GLU A 229 22.37 13.52 -7.42
N PRO A 230 21.31 12.71 -7.64
CA PRO A 230 20.01 12.95 -7.05
C PRO A 230 20.06 12.98 -5.51
N ALA A 231 19.56 14.08 -4.92
CA ALA A 231 19.59 14.29 -3.48
C ALA A 231 18.18 14.34 -2.86
N ALA A 232 17.20 14.87 -3.59
CA ALA A 232 15.81 14.92 -3.19
C ALA A 232 14.93 14.86 -4.44
N GLY A 233 13.79 14.19 -4.35
CA GLY A 233 12.87 14.05 -5.47
C GLY A 233 11.42 14.00 -5.03
N VAL A 234 10.54 14.43 -5.92
CA VAL A 234 9.09 14.27 -5.80
C VAL A 234 8.53 13.92 -7.16
N ASP A 235 7.52 13.06 -7.17
CA ASP A 235 6.84 12.65 -8.38
C ASP A 235 5.31 12.84 -8.27
N ARG A 236 4.63 12.82 -9.41
CA ARG A 236 3.17 12.86 -9.49
C ARG A 236 2.67 12.35 -10.83
N HIS A 237 1.51 11.67 -10.84
CA HIS A 237 0.87 11.22 -12.07
C HIS A 237 0.17 12.42 -12.74
N THR A 238 0.00 12.39 -14.07
CA THR A 238 -0.51 13.52 -14.87
C THR A 238 -2.01 13.43 -15.19
N GLY A 239 -2.71 12.40 -14.71
CA GLY A 239 -4.10 12.08 -15.09
C GLY A 239 -5.17 13.05 -14.61
N HIS A 240 -4.81 14.22 -14.07
CA HIS A 240 -5.75 15.17 -13.44
C HIS A 240 -6.88 15.63 -14.38
N ALA A 241 -6.58 15.85 -15.67
CA ALA A 241 -7.58 16.26 -16.65
C ALA A 241 -8.62 15.15 -16.92
N GLU A 242 -8.17 13.90 -17.04
CA GLU A 242 -9.08 12.76 -17.23
C GLU A 242 -9.87 12.44 -15.96
N ILE A 243 -9.25 12.60 -14.78
CA ILE A 243 -9.92 12.46 -13.49
C ILE A 243 -11.05 13.51 -13.37
N ALA A 244 -10.77 14.76 -13.72
CA ALA A 244 -11.79 15.81 -13.72
C ALA A 244 -12.97 15.44 -14.64
N ALA A 245 -12.68 15.00 -15.88
CA ALA A 245 -13.71 14.57 -16.81
C ALA A 245 -14.52 13.36 -16.29
N LEU A 246 -13.86 12.41 -15.63
CA LEU A 246 -14.50 11.24 -15.03
C LEU A 246 -15.44 11.63 -13.88
N LEU A 247 -14.98 12.45 -12.94
CA LEU A 247 -15.78 12.88 -11.77
C LEU A 247 -16.93 13.81 -12.17
N GLU A 248 -16.77 14.62 -13.22
CA GLU A 248 -17.89 15.32 -13.85
C GLU A 248 -18.97 14.36 -14.39
N GLY A 249 -18.58 13.19 -14.88
CA GLY A 249 -19.53 12.15 -15.29
C GLY A 249 -20.33 11.62 -14.10
N VAL A 250 -19.66 11.38 -12.97
CA VAL A 250 -20.27 10.89 -11.72
C VAL A 250 -21.29 11.89 -11.18
N THR A 251 -20.92 13.17 -11.09
CA THR A 251 -21.80 14.24 -10.57
C THR A 251 -23.05 14.47 -11.42
N ARG A 252 -23.00 14.18 -12.73
CA ARG A 252 -24.16 14.26 -13.63
C ARG A 252 -25.09 13.04 -13.57
N GLY A 253 -24.82 12.05 -12.71
CA GLY A 253 -25.63 10.84 -12.58
C GLY A 253 -25.31 9.76 -13.62
N GLY A 254 -24.18 9.87 -14.33
CA GLY A 254 -23.71 8.81 -15.21
C GLY A 254 -22.96 7.75 -14.39
N ALA A 255 -23.55 6.56 -14.23
CA ALA A 255 -22.83 5.43 -13.65
C ALA A 255 -21.53 5.18 -14.43
N PRO A 256 -20.38 4.97 -13.77
CA PRO A 256 -19.13 4.69 -14.46
C PRO A 256 -19.31 3.40 -15.27
N ARG A 257 -19.08 3.48 -16.59
CA ARG A 257 -19.06 2.31 -17.47
C ARG A 257 -17.79 1.51 -17.17
N GLY A 258 -17.85 0.65 -16.16
CA GLY A 258 -16.79 -0.29 -15.80
C GLY A 258 -17.45 -1.56 -15.28
N SER A 259 -17.14 -2.69 -15.92
CA SER A 259 -17.52 -4.02 -15.49
C SER A 259 -17.08 -4.24 -14.03
N THR A 260 -18.05 -4.40 -13.13
CA THR A 260 -17.80 -4.83 -11.75
C THR A 260 -17.07 -6.17 -11.78
N PRO A 261 -15.89 -6.30 -11.14
CA PRO A 261 -15.35 -7.61 -10.82
C PRO A 261 -16.32 -8.29 -9.84
N ASP A 262 -16.61 -9.56 -10.09
CA ASP A 262 -17.57 -10.35 -9.31
C ASP A 262 -17.05 -10.50 -7.87
N ALA A 263 -17.68 -9.83 -6.90
CA ALA A 263 -17.34 -10.00 -5.50
C ALA A 263 -17.64 -11.45 -5.05
N PRO A 264 -16.75 -12.14 -4.33
CA PRO A 264 -17.01 -13.50 -3.89
C PRO A 264 -18.17 -13.50 -2.90
N ARG A 265 -19.25 -14.20 -3.28
CA ARG A 265 -20.42 -14.41 -2.42
C ARG A 265 -19.98 -15.13 -1.15
N GLY A 266 -20.06 -14.44 -0.01
CA GLY A 266 -19.88 -15.05 1.31
C GLY A 266 -20.85 -16.22 1.49
N THR A 267 -20.30 -17.41 1.68
CA THR A 267 -21.07 -18.59 2.07
C THR A 267 -21.50 -18.44 3.52
N THR A 268 -22.79 -18.23 3.74
CA THR A 268 -23.39 -18.21 5.07
C THR A 268 -23.36 -19.62 5.69
N SER A 269 -22.61 -19.71 6.79
CA SER A 269 -22.91 -20.45 8.03
C SER A 269 -23.86 -21.67 7.94
N GLY A 270 -23.28 -22.87 8.02
CA GLY A 270 -23.98 -24.10 8.40
C GLY A 270 -23.66 -24.45 9.85
N ALA A 271 -24.66 -24.42 10.73
CA ALA A 271 -24.57 -24.85 12.12
C ALA A 271 -24.29 -26.37 12.25
N PRO A 272 -23.57 -26.83 13.29
CA PRO A 272 -23.35 -28.26 13.52
C PRO A 272 -24.57 -28.93 14.14
N PRO A 273 -24.84 -30.22 13.84
CA PRO A 273 -25.95 -30.96 14.43
C PRO A 273 -25.65 -31.36 15.87
N THR A 274 -26.66 -31.27 16.74
CA THR A 274 -26.69 -31.81 18.10
C THR A 274 -26.65 -33.34 18.11
N PRO A 275 -25.97 -33.99 19.08
CA PRO A 275 -25.95 -35.45 19.16
C PRO A 275 -27.22 -35.99 19.83
N PRO A 276 -27.69 -37.21 19.45
CA PRO A 276 -28.73 -37.90 20.21
C PRO A 276 -28.13 -38.54 21.48
N GLY A 277 -28.96 -38.62 22.53
CA GLY A 277 -28.60 -39.16 23.84
C GLY A 277 -28.48 -40.68 23.91
#